data_AF-A0A9W8M960-F1
#
_entry.id   AF-A0A9W8M960-F1
#
_cell.length_a   1.000
_cell.length_b   1.000
_cell.length_c   1.000
_cell.angle_alpha   90.00
_cell.angle_beta   90.00
_cell.angle_gamma   90.00
#
_symmetry.space_group_name_H-M   'P 1'
#
loop_
_entity.id
_entity.type
_entity.pdbx_description
1 polymer ?
#
loop_
_entity_poly.entity_id
_entity_poly.type
_entity_poly.pdbx_seq_one_letter_code
_entity_poly.pdbx_strand_id
1 'polypeptide(L)'
;MFLFPNPSVDLPVPQQSLSAPVNALAPQQPTRDSISAPIPGYQGDAFLGEINWQAFNETVSQCFGQDFDVHAALDQLNAQYPLPPTVEEDDGSPRLPGINETDEELGEEDELMDSSVRRSRRAPAPTTRLELQNLIGTNTVLHPVPVEKKSMEESLLWFHEAGGWFKGRGLGPLFDEVVASWEKLEETLSYGISAKGSLPMAGLRPTEWRSWTSKGRMGRRVYEQVPVIDPSDAAEFGLTVLKWWSAMQPAFRQNTQGLMPLPAYATPGSTSDQWSSLRKGGPNGIVSVVTLLAWWGLAAKEVPEFAKDSRSEWKAMALDVNRAFREMTATANTGKRAAETESGPRKKPRQV
;
A
#
# COMPACT_ATOMS: atom_id res chain seq x y z
N MET A 1 38.57 30.10 53.63
CA MET A 1 37.43 29.82 52.73
C MET A 1 37.90 28.76 51.76
N PHE A 2 37.21 27.62 51.71
CA PHE A 2 37.70 26.35 51.18
C PHE A 2 38.05 26.39 49.69
N LEU A 3 39.28 25.98 49.36
CA LEU A 3 39.71 25.51 48.05
C LEU A 3 39.87 23.99 48.16
N PHE A 4 39.05 23.22 47.46
CA PHE A 4 39.31 21.81 47.19
C PHE A 4 39.60 21.64 45.69
N PRO A 5 40.76 21.08 45.32
CA PRO A 5 41.06 20.72 43.94
C PRO A 5 40.50 19.33 43.58
N ASN A 6 40.11 19.20 42.32
CA ASN A 6 39.75 17.95 41.64
C ASN A 6 40.91 16.93 41.69
N PRO A 7 40.68 15.65 42.03
CA PRO A 7 41.64 14.60 41.75
C PRO A 7 41.42 14.02 40.35
N SER A 8 42.45 14.16 39.51
CA SER A 8 42.68 13.36 38.31
C SER A 8 42.80 11.89 38.68
N VAL A 9 42.08 11.02 37.98
CA VAL A 9 42.25 9.57 38.05
C VAL A 9 42.92 9.11 36.76
N ASP A 10 44.22 8.87 36.87
CA ASP A 10 45.00 8.08 35.90
C ASP A 10 44.68 6.59 36.09
N LEU A 11 44.28 5.91 35.02
CA LEU A 11 44.19 4.45 34.96
C LEU A 11 45.28 3.89 34.04
N PRO A 12 46.06 2.89 34.48
CA PRO A 12 47.13 2.31 33.70
C PRO A 12 46.65 1.23 32.72
N VAL A 13 47.26 1.28 31.54
CA VAL A 13 47.25 0.25 30.48
C VAL A 13 48.05 -0.98 30.93
N PRO A 14 47.55 -2.21 30.68
CA PRO A 14 48.40 -3.37 30.55
C PRO A 14 48.50 -3.82 29.07
N GLN A 15 49.71 -3.71 28.52
CA GLN A 15 50.13 -4.48 27.35
C GLN A 15 50.32 -5.94 27.75
N GLN A 16 49.71 -6.88 27.02
CA GLN A 16 50.23 -8.24 26.92
C GLN A 16 50.18 -8.71 25.47
N SER A 17 51.40 -8.89 24.95
CA SER A 17 51.73 -9.57 23.69
C SER A 17 52.11 -10.99 24.06
N LEU A 18 51.39 -12.00 23.55
CA LEU A 18 51.91 -13.36 23.43
C LEU A 18 51.46 -14.00 22.11
N SER A 19 52.50 -14.33 21.36
CA SER A 19 52.60 -15.08 20.13
C SER A 19 51.98 -16.48 20.24
N ALA A 20 51.37 -16.96 19.16
CA ALA A 20 51.10 -18.39 18.96
C ALA A 20 51.47 -18.83 17.53
N PRO A 21 51.93 -20.08 17.34
CA PRO A 21 52.72 -20.47 16.19
C PRO A 21 51.91 -21.10 15.05
N VAL A 22 52.53 -21.01 13.87
CA VAL A 22 52.26 -21.73 12.64
C VAL A 22 52.25 -23.24 12.88
N ASN A 23 51.21 -23.94 12.43
CA ASN A 23 51.30 -25.35 12.10
C ASN A 23 50.48 -25.65 10.85
N ALA A 24 51.21 -26.08 9.83
CA ALA A 24 50.72 -26.69 8.61
C ALA A 24 50.25 -28.12 8.91
N LEU A 25 49.16 -28.56 8.26
CA LEU A 25 49.11 -29.82 7.52
C LEU A 25 47.80 -29.91 6.74
N ALA A 26 47.93 -30.13 5.42
CA ALA A 26 46.87 -30.62 4.55
C ALA A 26 46.53 -32.08 4.91
N PRO A 27 45.39 -32.64 4.44
CA PRO A 27 45.47 -33.34 3.14
C PRO A 27 44.18 -33.34 2.27
N GLN A 28 44.44 -33.39 0.95
CA GLN A 28 43.72 -34.15 -0.10
C GLN A 28 42.37 -33.62 -0.67
N GLN A 29 42.33 -33.68 -2.00
CA GLN A 29 41.31 -33.16 -2.94
C GLN A 29 40.04 -34.05 -3.00
N PRO A 30 39.00 -33.65 -3.77
CA PRO A 30 39.01 -34.01 -5.19
C PRO A 30 38.70 -32.84 -6.13
N THR A 31 39.47 -32.79 -7.21
CA THR A 31 39.25 -32.03 -8.43
C THR A 31 37.86 -32.31 -9.00
N ARG A 32 37.05 -31.26 -9.13
CA ARG A 32 35.85 -31.28 -9.95
C ARG A 32 36.18 -30.53 -11.24
N ASP A 33 36.37 -31.29 -12.31
CA ASP A 33 36.66 -30.78 -13.63
C ASP A 33 35.51 -29.90 -14.11
N SER A 34 35.83 -28.62 -14.33
CA SER A 34 35.00 -27.65 -15.01
C SER A 34 34.99 -27.96 -16.51
N ILE A 35 33.91 -28.57 -16.98
CA ILE A 35 33.53 -28.53 -18.40
C ILE A 35 32.48 -27.43 -18.53
N SER A 36 32.93 -26.21 -18.84
CA SER A 36 32.08 -25.17 -19.45
C SER A 36 32.69 -24.83 -20.79
N ALA A 37 32.16 -25.46 -21.84
CA ALA A 37 32.35 -24.99 -23.20
C ALA A 37 31.55 -23.69 -23.39
N PRO A 38 32.09 -22.68 -24.11
CA PRO A 38 31.35 -21.48 -24.46
C PRO A 38 30.31 -21.82 -25.55
N ILE A 39 29.03 -21.59 -25.26
CA ILE A 39 27.99 -21.53 -26.30
C ILE A 39 28.17 -20.19 -27.03
N PRO A 40 28.55 -20.17 -28.32
CA PRO A 40 28.59 -18.94 -29.09
C PRO A 40 27.16 -18.62 -29.54
N GLY A 41 26.61 -17.47 -29.12
CA GLY A 41 25.41 -16.91 -29.77
C GLY A 41 24.31 -16.35 -28.89
N TYR A 42 24.46 -16.24 -27.56
CA TYR A 42 23.44 -15.60 -26.72
C TYR A 42 23.73 -14.11 -26.52
N GLN A 43 23.25 -13.28 -27.45
CA GLN A 43 23.10 -11.83 -27.24
C GLN A 43 21.91 -11.61 -26.30
N GLY A 44 22.21 -11.43 -25.02
CA GLY A 44 21.24 -10.93 -24.05
C GLY A 44 21.10 -9.43 -24.19
N ASP A 45 19.96 -8.98 -24.71
CA ASP A 45 19.32 -7.69 -24.39
C ASP A 45 17.97 -7.61 -25.10
N ALA A 46 16.91 -8.03 -24.39
CA ALA A 46 15.49 -7.65 -24.56
C ALA A 46 14.60 -8.74 -23.96
N PHE A 47 14.29 -8.68 -22.65
CA PHE A 47 13.30 -9.58 -22.05
C PHE A 47 12.17 -8.86 -21.31
N LEU A 48 11.78 -7.67 -21.77
CA LEU A 48 10.51 -7.02 -21.43
C LEU A 48 9.93 -6.29 -22.66
N GLY A 49 9.89 -6.97 -23.80
CA GLY A 49 9.06 -6.56 -24.93
C GLY A 49 7.59 -6.91 -24.65
N GLU A 50 6.67 -6.07 -25.15
CA GLU A 50 5.24 -6.38 -25.19
C GLU A 50 5.01 -7.85 -25.60
N ILE A 51 4.10 -8.55 -24.91
CA ILE A 51 3.66 -9.87 -25.36
C ILE A 51 3.04 -9.67 -26.74
N ASN A 52 3.80 -10.03 -27.77
CA ASN A 52 3.34 -10.00 -29.14
C ASN A 52 2.36 -11.16 -29.32
N TRP A 53 1.08 -10.87 -29.19
CA TRP A 53 -0.01 -11.83 -29.36
C TRP A 53 -0.02 -12.49 -30.75
N GLN A 54 0.55 -11.84 -31.77
CA GLN A 54 0.75 -12.50 -33.08
C GLN A 54 1.82 -13.58 -33.00
N ALA A 55 2.96 -13.31 -32.35
CA ALA A 55 4.02 -14.32 -32.20
C ALA A 55 3.55 -15.53 -31.36
N PHE A 56 2.70 -15.30 -30.36
CA PHE A 56 2.06 -16.39 -29.60
C PHE A 56 1.14 -17.22 -30.49
N ASN A 57 0.25 -16.59 -31.27
CA ASN A 57 -0.64 -17.29 -32.19
C ASN A 57 0.11 -18.04 -33.30
N GLU A 58 1.21 -17.48 -33.81
CA GLU A 58 2.09 -18.16 -34.76
C GLU A 58 2.76 -19.39 -34.13
N THR A 59 3.22 -19.28 -32.87
CA THR A 59 3.83 -20.40 -32.15
C THR A 59 2.81 -21.53 -31.90
N VAL A 60 1.59 -21.19 -31.50
CA VAL A 60 0.50 -22.17 -31.35
C VAL A 60 0.16 -22.81 -32.70
N SER A 61 0.06 -22.02 -33.77
CA SER A 61 -0.18 -22.54 -35.13
C SER A 61 0.95 -23.45 -35.63
N GLN A 62 2.20 -23.17 -35.23
CA GLN A 62 3.37 -23.95 -35.62
C GLN A 62 3.49 -25.26 -34.84
N CYS A 63 3.06 -25.30 -33.58
CA CYS A 63 3.06 -26.50 -32.75
C CYS A 63 1.88 -27.43 -33.05
N PHE A 64 0.70 -26.87 -33.36
CA PHE A 64 -0.55 -27.64 -33.49
C PHE A 64 -1.09 -27.72 -34.92
N GLY A 65 -0.41 -27.11 -35.89
CA GLY A 65 -0.79 -27.10 -37.30
C GLY A 65 -1.74 -25.94 -37.65
N GLN A 66 -1.74 -25.54 -38.92
CA GLN A 66 -2.50 -24.40 -39.44
C GLN A 66 -4.03 -24.54 -39.31
N ASP A 67 -4.52 -25.75 -39.07
CA ASP A 67 -5.95 -26.06 -38.91
C ASP A 67 -6.37 -26.22 -37.44
N PHE A 68 -5.55 -25.78 -36.48
CA PHE A 68 -5.90 -25.84 -35.06
C PHE A 68 -6.96 -24.78 -34.72
N ASP A 69 -8.22 -25.20 -34.74
CA ASP A 69 -9.35 -24.36 -34.33
C ASP A 69 -9.41 -24.24 -32.80
N VAL A 70 -8.95 -23.10 -32.31
CA VAL A 70 -8.92 -22.76 -30.88
C VAL A 70 -10.32 -22.82 -30.26
N HIS A 71 -11.38 -22.50 -31.02
CA HIS A 71 -12.75 -22.58 -30.53
C HIS A 71 -13.21 -24.04 -30.40
N ALA A 72 -12.90 -24.89 -31.37
CA ALA A 72 -13.19 -26.32 -31.29
C ALA A 72 -12.44 -27.01 -30.13
N ALA A 73 -11.21 -26.59 -29.84
CA ALA A 73 -10.45 -27.07 -28.69
C ALA A 73 -11.06 -26.61 -27.36
N LEU A 74 -11.54 -25.36 -27.28
CA LEU A 74 -12.23 -24.85 -26.10
C LEU A 74 -13.56 -25.57 -25.86
N ASP A 75 -14.31 -25.84 -26.93
CA ASP A 75 -15.57 -26.58 -26.86
C ASP A 75 -15.36 -28.04 -26.46
N GLN A 76 -14.29 -28.69 -26.93
CA GLN A 76 -13.89 -30.02 -26.45
C GLN A 76 -13.56 -30.01 -24.96
N LEU A 77 -12.87 -28.98 -24.47
CA LEU A 77 -12.51 -28.86 -23.07
C LEU A 77 -13.76 -28.65 -22.19
N ASN A 78 -14.71 -27.84 -22.64
CA ASN A 78 -16.00 -27.64 -21.98
C ASN A 78 -16.87 -28.90 -22.01
N ALA A 79 -16.80 -29.71 -23.08
CA ALA A 79 -17.50 -30.98 -23.17
C ALA A 79 -16.86 -32.05 -22.26
N GLN A 80 -15.56 -32.00 -22.04
CA GLN A 80 -14.84 -32.95 -21.18
C GLN A 80 -15.03 -32.66 -19.69
N TYR A 81 -15.35 -31.41 -19.33
CA TYR A 81 -15.68 -30.98 -17.99
C TYR A 81 -17.02 -30.26 -17.98
N PRO A 82 -18.15 -30.98 -18.16
CA PRO A 82 -19.46 -30.36 -18.09
C PRO A 82 -19.60 -29.69 -16.72
N LEU A 83 -19.93 -28.41 -16.73
CA LEU A 83 -20.21 -27.66 -15.50
C LEU A 83 -21.22 -28.47 -14.67
N PRO A 84 -20.98 -28.64 -13.36
CA PRO A 84 -21.94 -29.34 -12.52
C PRO A 84 -23.31 -28.67 -12.67
N PRO A 85 -24.41 -29.44 -12.72
CA PRO A 85 -25.74 -28.88 -12.83
C PRO A 85 -25.90 -27.84 -11.73
N THR A 86 -26.32 -26.63 -12.11
CA THR A 86 -26.75 -25.59 -11.18
C THR A 86 -27.76 -26.23 -10.25
N VAL A 87 -27.35 -26.43 -9.00
CA VAL A 87 -28.24 -26.87 -7.93
C VAL A 87 -29.29 -25.78 -7.82
N GLU A 88 -30.52 -26.08 -8.24
CA GLU A 88 -31.64 -25.22 -7.94
C GLU A 88 -31.67 -25.08 -6.41
N GLU A 89 -31.56 -23.84 -5.94
CA GLU A 89 -31.58 -23.51 -4.53
C GLU A 89 -32.97 -23.87 -3.97
N ASP A 90 -33.08 -25.08 -3.44
CA ASP A 90 -34.11 -25.47 -2.49
C ASP A 90 -33.86 -24.64 -1.22
N ASP A 91 -34.59 -23.54 -1.08
CA ASP A 91 -34.61 -22.64 0.09
C ASP A 91 -35.22 -23.35 1.31
N GLY A 92 -34.59 -24.46 1.72
CA GLY A 92 -34.83 -25.20 2.95
C GLY A 92 -34.46 -24.41 4.21
N SER A 93 -34.63 -23.09 4.19
CA SER A 93 -34.55 -22.24 5.37
C SER A 93 -35.51 -22.79 6.44
N PRO A 94 -34.99 -23.21 7.60
CA PRO A 94 -35.81 -23.65 8.72
C PRO A 94 -36.72 -22.49 9.14
N ARG A 95 -38.03 -22.72 9.06
CA ARG A 95 -39.02 -21.78 9.62
C ARG A 95 -38.73 -21.59 11.11
N LEU A 96 -38.27 -20.40 11.47
CA LEU A 96 -38.10 -20.00 12.85
C LEU A 96 -39.45 -20.07 13.58
N PRO A 97 -39.54 -20.70 14.77
CA PRO A 97 -40.76 -20.72 15.55
C PRO A 97 -41.13 -19.32 15.99
N GLY A 98 -42.41 -18.98 15.81
CA GLY A 98 -42.98 -17.68 16.10
C GLY A 98 -42.75 -17.26 17.55
N ILE A 99 -42.23 -16.05 17.71
CA ILE A 99 -42.15 -15.36 18.98
C ILE A 99 -43.58 -14.90 19.29
N ASN A 100 -44.24 -15.65 20.17
CA ASN A 100 -45.48 -15.20 20.81
C ASN A 100 -45.15 -14.00 21.69
N GLU A 101 -45.78 -12.87 21.39
CA GLU A 101 -45.97 -11.77 22.32
C GLU A 101 -46.74 -12.33 23.52
N THR A 102 -46.09 -12.38 24.68
CA THR A 102 -46.75 -12.64 25.95
C THR A 102 -46.46 -11.44 26.83
N ASP A 103 -47.46 -10.56 26.92
CA ASP A 103 -47.66 -9.69 28.07
C ASP A 103 -47.77 -10.58 29.32
N GLU A 104 -46.83 -10.48 30.25
CA GLU A 104 -47.07 -10.85 31.64
C GLU A 104 -46.59 -9.75 32.59
N GLU A 105 -47.62 -9.21 33.21
CA GLU A 105 -47.70 -8.34 34.38
C GLU A 105 -47.24 -9.10 35.65
N LEU A 106 -46.83 -8.31 36.66
CA LEU A 106 -46.81 -8.63 38.10
C LEU A 106 -45.60 -9.38 38.68
N GLY A 107 -45.02 -8.76 39.72
CA GLY A 107 -44.16 -9.42 40.68
C GLY A 107 -43.23 -8.48 41.44
N GLU A 108 -43.78 -7.59 42.26
CA GLU A 108 -43.07 -6.99 43.39
C GLU A 108 -42.55 -8.11 44.30
N GLU A 109 -41.30 -8.04 44.77
CA GLU A 109 -40.98 -8.26 46.19
C GLU A 109 -39.53 -7.88 46.53
N ASP A 110 -39.42 -7.29 47.71
CA ASP A 110 -38.26 -6.68 48.37
C ASP A 110 -37.00 -7.55 48.44
N GLU A 111 -35.84 -6.92 48.19
CA GLU A 111 -34.65 -7.18 49.02
C GLU A 111 -33.81 -5.91 49.21
N LEU A 112 -34.04 -5.31 50.38
CA LEU A 112 -33.24 -4.24 51.00
C LEU A 112 -31.81 -4.73 51.26
N MET A 113 -30.90 -4.54 50.31
CA MET A 113 -29.47 -4.63 50.55
C MET A 113 -28.86 -3.24 50.73
N ASP A 114 -28.48 -3.00 51.99
CA ASP A 114 -27.72 -1.89 52.55
C ASP A 114 -26.45 -1.58 51.76
N SER A 115 -26.57 -0.77 50.70
CA SER A 115 -25.41 -0.17 50.05
C SER A 115 -25.00 1.07 50.83
N SER A 116 -24.17 0.84 51.86
CA SER A 116 -23.43 1.86 52.58
C SER A 116 -22.74 2.80 51.59
N VAL A 117 -23.38 3.95 51.33
CA VAL A 117 -22.87 5.03 50.47
C VAL A 117 -21.64 5.62 51.16
N ARG A 118 -20.49 5.04 50.87
CA ARG A 118 -19.18 5.65 51.15
C ARG A 118 -19.09 6.93 50.34
N ARG A 119 -19.58 8.03 50.92
CA ARG A 119 -19.32 9.40 50.46
C ARG A 119 -17.81 9.58 50.39
N SER A 120 -17.26 9.44 49.20
CA SER A 120 -15.87 9.79 48.90
C SER A 120 -15.69 11.25 49.28
N ARG A 121 -14.93 11.51 50.35
CA ARG A 121 -14.51 12.85 50.76
C ARG A 121 -13.38 13.39 49.88
N ARG A 122 -13.15 12.81 48.69
CA ARG A 122 -12.25 13.43 47.71
C ARG A 122 -12.95 14.68 47.20
N ALA A 123 -12.28 15.82 47.31
CA ALA A 123 -12.72 17.04 46.66
C ALA A 123 -13.07 16.70 45.19
N PRO A 124 -14.22 17.16 44.68
CA PRO A 124 -14.62 16.90 43.30
C PRO A 124 -13.44 17.31 42.42
N ALA A 125 -12.87 16.35 41.70
CA ALA A 125 -11.82 16.64 40.75
C ALA A 125 -12.35 17.75 39.84
N PRO A 126 -11.64 18.88 39.70
CA PRO A 126 -12.10 20.01 38.89
C PRO A 126 -12.45 19.46 37.52
N THR A 127 -13.75 19.39 37.26
CA THR A 127 -14.26 18.71 36.08
C THR A 127 -13.93 19.61 34.91
N THR A 128 -13.00 19.17 34.06
CA THR A 128 -12.69 19.79 32.77
C THR A 128 -13.95 20.09 31.94
N ARG A 129 -15.06 19.41 32.23
CA ARG A 129 -16.39 19.67 31.66
C ARG A 129 -16.90 21.11 31.88
N LEU A 130 -16.69 21.71 33.05
CA LEU A 130 -17.19 23.07 33.33
C LEU A 130 -16.30 24.13 32.64
N GLU A 131 -14.98 23.91 32.60
CA GLU A 131 -14.08 24.74 31.79
C GLU A 131 -14.36 24.62 30.29
N LEU A 132 -14.64 23.41 29.79
CA LEU A 132 -15.06 23.18 28.42
C LEU A 132 -16.42 23.83 28.11
N GLN A 133 -17.37 23.81 29.04
CA GLN A 133 -18.65 24.52 28.89
C GLN A 133 -18.49 26.04 28.89
N ASN A 134 -17.57 26.58 29.71
CA ASN A 134 -17.23 28.01 29.68
C ASN A 134 -16.52 28.40 28.37
N LEU A 135 -15.75 27.49 27.76
CA LEU A 135 -15.16 27.67 26.44
C LEU A 135 -16.20 27.65 25.30
N ILE A 136 -17.32 26.93 25.47
CA ILE A 136 -18.43 26.89 24.50
C ILE A 136 -19.24 28.20 24.54
N GLY A 137 -19.28 28.89 25.68
CA GLY A 137 -20.00 30.16 25.86
C GLY A 137 -19.29 31.40 25.30
N THR A 138 -17.98 31.32 25.01
CA THR A 138 -17.26 32.42 24.37
C THR A 138 -17.50 32.40 22.87
N ASN A 139 -18.41 33.27 22.42
CA ASN A 139 -18.73 33.54 21.01
C ASN A 139 -17.58 34.27 20.28
N THR A 140 -16.34 34.03 20.70
CA THR A 140 -15.13 34.53 20.05
C THR A 140 -14.83 33.53 18.95
N VAL A 141 -15.19 33.87 17.72
CA VAL A 141 -14.75 33.14 16.53
C VAL A 141 -13.21 33.17 16.56
N LEU A 142 -12.59 32.11 17.06
CA LEU A 142 -11.15 31.96 17.00
C LEU A 142 -10.79 32.02 15.52
N HIS A 143 -10.09 33.08 15.12
CA HIS A 143 -9.56 33.18 13.78
C HIS A 143 -8.76 31.91 13.52
N PRO A 144 -9.00 31.18 12.42
CA PRO A 144 -8.27 29.98 12.13
C PRO A 144 -6.79 30.32 12.15
N VAL A 145 -6.05 29.69 13.06
CA VAL A 145 -4.60 29.86 13.15
C VAL A 145 -4.05 29.63 11.75
N PRO A 146 -3.26 30.56 11.19
CA PRO A 146 -2.66 30.38 9.88
C PRO A 146 -1.93 29.04 9.86
N VAL A 147 -2.44 28.10 9.08
CA VAL A 147 -1.78 26.81 8.89
C VAL A 147 -0.47 27.12 8.18
N GLU A 148 0.65 27.02 8.90
CA GLU A 148 1.97 27.20 8.33
C GLU A 148 2.09 26.30 7.10
N LYS A 149 2.51 26.92 5.98
CA LYS A 149 2.73 26.18 4.75
C LYS A 149 3.86 25.19 5.03
N LYS A 150 3.58 23.89 4.86
CA LYS A 150 4.61 22.85 4.97
C LYS A 150 5.84 23.24 4.17
N SER A 151 7.01 23.14 4.81
CA SER A 151 8.26 23.43 4.13
C SER A 151 8.51 22.37 3.05
N MET A 152 9.21 22.77 1.98
CA MET A 152 9.72 21.83 0.98
C MET A 152 10.68 20.81 1.61
N GLU A 153 11.45 21.24 2.61
CA GLU A 153 12.40 20.39 3.34
C GLU A 153 11.70 19.25 4.11
N GLU A 154 10.62 19.57 4.83
CA GLU A 154 9.79 18.55 5.51
C GLU A 154 9.18 17.56 4.52
N SER A 155 8.81 18.06 3.34
CA SER A 155 8.23 17.24 2.27
C SER A 155 9.25 16.29 1.64
N LEU A 156 10.51 16.71 1.52
CA LEU A 156 11.59 15.84 1.06
C LEU A 156 11.99 14.80 2.10
N LEU A 157 11.95 15.16 3.40
CA LEU A 157 12.34 14.26 4.47
C LEU A 157 11.48 12.98 4.50
N TRP A 158 10.15 13.10 4.55
CA TRP A 158 9.28 11.92 4.57
C TRP A 158 9.41 11.09 3.29
N PHE A 159 9.66 11.76 2.15
CA PHE A 159 9.83 11.13 0.85
C PHE A 159 11.09 10.25 0.82
N HIS A 160 12.23 10.77 1.30
CA HIS A 160 13.48 10.01 1.39
C HIS A 160 13.39 8.87 2.41
N GLU A 161 12.74 9.09 3.55
CA GLU A 161 12.48 8.04 4.54
C GLU A 161 11.68 6.88 3.93
N ALA A 162 10.61 7.19 3.21
CA ALA A 162 9.78 6.20 2.53
C ALA A 162 10.55 5.45 1.43
N GLY A 163 11.23 6.19 0.53
CA GLY A 163 12.00 5.60 -0.56
C GLY A 163 13.14 4.70 -0.08
N GLY A 164 13.89 5.16 0.94
CA GLY A 164 14.94 4.37 1.59
C GLY A 164 14.39 3.10 2.23
N TRP A 165 13.24 3.21 2.91
CA TRP A 165 12.57 2.05 3.48
C TRP A 165 12.14 1.02 2.43
N PHE A 166 11.55 1.45 1.31
CA PHE A 166 11.12 0.54 0.23
C PHE A 166 12.29 -0.21 -0.39
N LYS A 167 13.36 0.51 -0.78
CA LYS A 167 14.56 -0.06 -1.40
C LYS A 167 15.27 -1.06 -0.49
N GLY A 168 15.21 -0.87 0.82
CA GLY A 168 15.81 -1.78 1.80
C GLY A 168 15.12 -3.13 1.97
N ARG A 169 13.93 -3.37 1.37
CA ARG A 169 13.15 -4.60 1.60
C ARG A 169 13.53 -5.80 0.73
N GLY A 170 14.25 -5.57 -0.37
CA GLY A 170 14.68 -6.65 -1.28
C GLY A 170 13.49 -7.50 -1.75
N LEU A 171 12.45 -6.87 -2.30
CA LEU A 171 11.27 -7.55 -2.86
C LEU A 171 11.48 -7.95 -4.34
N GLY A 172 12.67 -7.70 -4.89
CA GLY A 172 13.05 -8.04 -6.26
C GLY A 172 12.89 -6.88 -7.24
N PRO A 173 13.44 -7.04 -8.46
CA PRO A 173 13.60 -5.96 -9.42
C PRO A 173 12.27 -5.33 -9.85
N LEU A 174 11.21 -6.13 -9.95
CA LEU A 174 9.88 -5.64 -10.29
C LEU A 174 9.36 -4.61 -9.27
N PHE A 175 9.59 -4.84 -7.97
CA PHE A 175 9.17 -3.90 -6.95
C PHE A 175 10.08 -2.66 -6.94
N ASP A 176 11.37 -2.83 -7.21
CA ASP A 176 12.29 -1.70 -7.35
C ASP A 176 11.87 -0.76 -8.49
N GLU A 177 11.37 -1.30 -9.60
CA GLU A 177 10.76 -0.52 -10.68
C GLU A 177 9.50 0.23 -10.24
N VAL A 178 8.63 -0.39 -9.45
CA VAL A 178 7.45 0.28 -8.87
C VAL A 178 7.88 1.48 -8.02
N VAL A 179 8.89 1.29 -7.17
CA VAL A 179 9.44 2.35 -6.31
C VAL A 179 10.04 3.48 -7.15
N ALA A 180 10.82 3.16 -8.18
CA ALA A 180 11.40 4.16 -9.08
C ALA A 180 10.32 4.97 -9.82
N SER A 181 9.29 4.30 -10.34
CA SER A 181 8.14 4.95 -10.98
C SER A 181 7.35 5.83 -10.00
N TRP A 182 7.20 5.39 -8.76
CA TRP A 182 6.58 6.18 -7.68
C TRP A 182 7.39 7.43 -7.34
N GLU A 183 8.70 7.30 -7.16
CA GLU A 183 9.60 8.43 -6.86
C GLU A 183 9.49 9.52 -7.92
N LYS A 184 9.50 9.11 -9.19
CA LYS A 184 9.33 10.02 -10.34
C LYS A 184 7.95 10.69 -10.36
N LEU A 185 6.90 9.95 -9.99
CA LEU A 185 5.55 10.50 -9.88
C LEU A 185 5.46 11.55 -8.77
N GLU A 186 5.99 11.28 -7.58
CA GLU A 186 6.01 12.24 -6.47
C GLU A 186 6.81 13.50 -6.78
N GLU A 187 7.97 13.37 -7.44
CA GLU A 187 8.74 14.52 -7.92
C GLU A 187 7.88 15.41 -8.85
N THR A 188 7.16 14.79 -9.78
CA THR A 188 6.25 15.49 -10.70
C THR A 188 5.09 16.16 -9.96
N LEU A 189 4.66 15.60 -8.83
CA LEU A 189 3.62 16.15 -7.95
C LEU A 189 4.16 17.09 -6.86
N SER A 190 5.44 17.47 -6.95
CA SER A 190 6.12 18.33 -5.97
C SER A 190 6.01 17.79 -4.54
N TYR A 191 6.17 16.47 -4.37
CA TYR A 191 6.19 15.76 -3.08
C TYR A 191 4.93 15.99 -2.22
N GLY A 192 3.79 16.23 -2.88
CA GLY A 192 2.52 16.50 -2.20
C GLY A 192 2.36 17.92 -1.65
N ILE A 193 3.28 18.85 -1.91
CA ILE A 193 3.14 20.25 -1.49
C ILE A 193 1.89 20.89 -2.12
N SER A 194 1.65 20.58 -3.40
CA SER A 194 0.52 21.13 -4.16
C SER A 194 -0.71 20.21 -4.16
N ALA A 195 -0.53 18.93 -3.87
CA ALA A 195 -1.60 17.95 -3.92
C ALA A 195 -2.47 18.03 -2.66
N LYS A 196 -3.73 18.45 -2.83
CA LYS A 196 -4.72 18.44 -1.75
C LYS A 196 -5.60 17.19 -1.84
N GLY A 197 -5.90 16.63 -0.68
CA GLY A 197 -6.87 15.55 -0.50
C GLY A 197 -6.24 14.18 -0.27
N SER A 198 -7.10 13.22 0.03
CA SER A 198 -6.76 11.81 0.13
C SER A 198 -7.11 11.09 -1.18
N LEU A 199 -6.49 9.93 -1.41
CA LEU A 199 -6.96 9.02 -2.46
C LEU A 199 -8.45 8.68 -2.27
N PRO A 200 -9.21 8.46 -3.37
CA PRO A 200 -10.61 8.08 -3.30
C PRO A 200 -10.81 6.75 -2.57
N MET A 201 -12.08 6.41 -2.29
CA MET A 201 -12.46 5.12 -1.68
C MET A 201 -11.74 4.82 -0.37
N ALA A 202 -11.55 5.83 0.48
CA ALA A 202 -10.87 5.67 1.77
C ALA A 202 -11.54 4.66 2.73
N GLY A 203 -12.83 4.36 2.50
CA GLY A 203 -13.59 3.36 3.26
C GLY A 203 -13.15 1.92 3.01
N LEU A 204 -12.62 1.61 1.83
CA LEU A 204 -12.19 0.25 1.43
C LEU A 204 -10.72 -0.03 1.72
N ARG A 205 -9.99 0.92 2.35
CA ARG A 205 -8.59 0.72 2.70
C ARG A 205 -8.43 -0.42 3.71
N PRO A 206 -7.37 -1.25 3.59
CA PRO A 206 -7.02 -2.22 4.62
C PRO A 206 -6.96 -1.58 6.01
N THR A 207 -7.46 -2.27 7.03
CA THR A 207 -7.59 -1.74 8.39
C THR A 207 -6.21 -1.51 9.03
N GLU A 208 -5.22 -2.30 8.63
CA GLU A 208 -3.81 -2.22 9.01
C GLU A 208 -3.23 -0.86 8.61
N TRP A 209 -3.58 -0.36 7.42
CA TRP A 209 -3.18 0.98 6.98
C TRP A 209 -3.76 2.05 7.91
N ARG A 210 -5.06 1.97 8.23
CA ARG A 210 -5.72 2.93 9.12
C ARG A 210 -5.09 2.92 10.53
N SER A 211 -4.82 1.74 11.06
CA SER A 211 -4.19 1.55 12.37
C SER A 211 -2.75 2.05 12.40
N TRP A 212 -1.97 1.79 11.35
CA TRP A 212 -0.59 2.27 11.28
C TRP A 212 -0.52 3.78 11.10
N THR A 213 -1.37 4.34 10.24
CA THR A 213 -1.36 5.78 9.95
C THR A 213 -1.83 6.63 11.11
N SER A 214 -2.68 6.11 12.01
CA SER A 214 -3.13 6.82 13.21
C SER A 214 -2.04 6.94 14.29
N LYS A 215 -1.03 6.06 14.27
CA LYS A 215 0.12 6.11 15.18
C LYS A 215 1.13 7.20 14.80
N GLY A 216 1.08 7.68 13.55
CA GLY A 216 1.95 8.76 13.09
C GLY A 216 1.64 10.08 13.80
N ARG A 217 2.67 10.71 14.37
CA ARG A 217 2.55 12.07 14.95
C ARG A 217 3.00 13.10 13.91
N MET A 218 2.31 14.24 13.87
CA MET A 218 2.65 15.37 12.99
C MET A 218 2.73 15.00 11.50
N GLY A 219 1.99 13.97 11.07
CA GLY A 219 2.00 13.52 9.67
C GLY A 219 3.26 12.76 9.24
N ARG A 220 4.21 12.51 10.15
CA ARG A 220 5.36 11.65 9.90
C ARG A 220 4.98 10.18 10.12
N ARG A 221 5.44 9.31 9.22
CA ARG A 221 5.23 7.87 9.28
C ARG A 221 6.40 7.21 10.02
N VAL A 222 6.08 6.23 10.86
CA VAL A 222 7.08 5.47 11.61
C VAL A 222 7.31 4.16 10.86
N TYR A 223 8.22 4.20 9.90
CA TYR A 223 8.54 3.08 9.03
C TYR A 223 9.30 1.95 9.77
N GLU A 224 9.82 2.24 10.96
CA GLU A 224 10.41 1.27 11.88
C GLU A 224 9.35 0.39 12.57
N GLN A 225 8.10 0.85 12.61
CA GLN A 225 6.99 0.20 13.31
C GLN A 225 5.86 -0.18 12.34
N VAL A 226 6.23 -0.78 11.22
CA VAL A 226 5.24 -1.31 10.26
C VAL A 226 4.51 -2.53 10.84
N PRO A 227 3.21 -2.72 10.53
CA PRO A 227 2.51 -3.94 10.87
C PRO A 227 3.19 -5.15 10.24
N VAL A 228 3.29 -6.24 10.99
CA VAL A 228 3.69 -7.54 10.47
C VAL A 228 2.41 -8.25 10.04
N ILE A 229 2.31 -8.58 8.76
CA ILE A 229 1.23 -9.41 8.22
C ILE A 229 1.70 -10.86 8.32
N ASP A 230 0.88 -11.74 8.89
CA ASP A 230 1.20 -13.15 8.99
C ASP A 230 1.31 -13.78 7.58
N PRO A 231 2.31 -14.62 7.29
CA PRO A 231 2.41 -15.31 6.01
C PRO A 231 1.17 -16.12 5.63
N SER A 232 0.42 -16.65 6.61
CA SER A 232 -0.84 -17.37 6.37
C SER A 232 -1.96 -16.45 5.89
N ASP A 233 -1.96 -15.19 6.33
CA ASP A 233 -2.96 -14.16 5.97
C ASP A 233 -2.58 -13.38 4.70
N ALA A 234 -1.40 -13.63 4.11
CA ALA A 234 -0.86 -12.86 2.99
C ALA A 234 -1.83 -12.81 1.80
N ALA A 235 -2.52 -13.92 1.50
CA ALA A 235 -3.48 -13.98 0.40
C ALA A 235 -4.74 -13.15 0.66
N GLU A 236 -5.29 -13.20 1.88
CA GLU A 236 -6.47 -12.42 2.26
C GLU A 236 -6.15 -10.92 2.28
N PHE A 237 -5.01 -10.57 2.88
CA PHE A 237 -4.50 -9.21 2.87
C PHE A 237 -4.34 -8.70 1.43
N GLY A 238 -3.71 -9.49 0.54
CA GLY A 238 -3.58 -9.17 -0.88
C GLY A 238 -4.91 -8.91 -1.59
N LEU A 239 -5.94 -9.72 -1.30
CA LEU A 239 -7.28 -9.51 -1.84
C LEU A 239 -7.91 -8.18 -1.40
N THR A 240 -7.69 -7.76 -0.14
CA THR A 240 -8.18 -6.45 0.33
C THR A 240 -7.47 -5.30 -0.39
N VAL A 241 -6.15 -5.42 -0.59
CA VAL A 241 -5.34 -4.43 -1.30
C VAL A 241 -5.77 -4.32 -2.77
N LEU A 242 -6.01 -5.46 -3.43
CA LEU A 242 -6.53 -5.52 -4.80
C LEU A 242 -7.91 -4.86 -4.94
N LYS A 243 -8.87 -5.23 -4.08
CA LYS A 243 -10.21 -4.65 -4.08
C LYS A 243 -10.16 -3.13 -3.93
N TRP A 244 -9.32 -2.64 -3.02
CA TRP A 244 -9.14 -1.21 -2.82
C TRP A 244 -8.50 -0.53 -4.04
N TRP A 245 -7.43 -1.10 -4.59
CA TRP A 245 -6.77 -0.56 -5.79
C TRP A 245 -7.73 -0.46 -6.98
N SER A 246 -8.52 -1.51 -7.21
CA SER A 246 -9.51 -1.57 -8.29
C SER A 246 -10.65 -0.58 -8.11
N ALA A 247 -11.14 -0.40 -6.88
CA ALA A 247 -12.21 0.56 -6.61
C ALA A 247 -11.80 2.03 -6.84
N MET A 248 -10.50 2.35 -6.73
CA MET A 248 -9.99 3.70 -6.99
C MET A 248 -9.73 3.99 -8.47
N GLN A 249 -9.77 2.97 -9.33
CA GLN A 249 -9.44 3.14 -10.73
C GLN A 249 -10.45 4.03 -11.47
N PRO A 250 -10.00 4.80 -12.46
CA PRO A 250 -10.89 5.54 -13.34
C PRO A 250 -11.81 4.57 -14.09
N ALA A 251 -13.00 5.06 -14.47
CA ALA A 251 -14.06 4.22 -15.05
C ALA A 251 -13.60 3.34 -16.22
N PHE A 252 -12.72 3.86 -17.10
CA PHE A 252 -12.21 3.11 -18.25
C PHE A 252 -11.31 1.90 -17.88
N ARG A 253 -10.86 1.82 -16.63
CA ARG A 253 -10.05 0.71 -16.09
C ARG A 253 -10.83 -0.20 -15.16
N GLN A 254 -12.07 0.15 -14.82
CA GLN A 254 -12.86 -0.67 -13.89
C GLN A 254 -13.21 -2.00 -14.54
N ASN A 255 -12.99 -3.08 -13.80
CA ASN A 255 -13.31 -4.44 -14.22
C ASN A 255 -14.49 -4.93 -13.39
N THR A 256 -15.63 -5.22 -14.02
CA THR A 256 -16.82 -5.74 -13.34
C THR A 256 -16.76 -7.24 -13.08
N GLN A 257 -15.92 -7.97 -13.82
CA GLN A 257 -15.85 -9.44 -13.78
C GLN A 257 -14.65 -9.95 -12.97
N GLY A 258 -13.69 -9.08 -12.64
CA GLY A 258 -12.44 -9.49 -12.01
C GLY A 258 -11.94 -8.50 -10.97
N LEU A 259 -11.06 -8.98 -10.10
CA LEU A 259 -10.45 -8.18 -9.03
C LEU A 259 -9.34 -7.26 -9.54
N MET A 260 -8.73 -7.57 -10.69
CA MET A 260 -7.68 -6.74 -11.30
C MET A 260 -8.29 -5.68 -12.22
N PRO A 261 -7.75 -4.45 -12.22
CA PRO A 261 -8.13 -3.45 -13.22
C PRO A 261 -7.87 -3.93 -14.65
N LEU A 262 -8.61 -3.37 -15.61
CA LEU A 262 -8.32 -3.62 -17.02
C LEU A 262 -6.92 -3.09 -17.36
N PRO A 263 -6.15 -3.80 -18.21
CA PRO A 263 -4.80 -3.40 -18.63
C PRO A 263 -4.82 -2.29 -19.69
N ALA A 264 -5.73 -1.32 -19.55
CA ALA A 264 -5.82 -0.12 -20.37
C ALA A 264 -5.23 1.07 -19.59
N TYR A 265 -4.24 1.75 -20.14
CA TYR A 265 -3.57 2.87 -19.45
C TYR A 265 -3.77 4.21 -20.18
N ALA A 266 -3.86 4.19 -21.50
CA ALA A 266 -4.21 5.38 -22.28
C ALA A 266 -5.73 5.45 -22.50
N THR A 267 -6.33 6.64 -22.38
CA THR A 267 -7.71 6.88 -22.80
C THR A 267 -7.72 7.42 -24.23
N PRO A 268 -8.23 6.68 -25.23
CA PRO A 268 -8.32 7.19 -26.59
C PRO A 268 -9.27 8.40 -26.65
N GLY A 269 -8.76 9.56 -27.06
CA GLY A 269 -9.60 10.72 -27.41
C GLY A 269 -10.23 11.51 -26.26
N SER A 270 -9.90 11.21 -24.99
CA SER A 270 -10.37 12.03 -23.86
C SER A 270 -9.52 13.28 -23.70
N THR A 271 -10.14 14.45 -23.71
CA THR A 271 -9.47 15.74 -23.40
C THR A 271 -9.32 15.97 -21.90
N SER A 272 -10.10 15.28 -21.05
CA SER A 272 -10.02 15.40 -19.60
C SER A 272 -8.96 14.49 -19.00
N ASP A 273 -8.25 14.99 -17.97
CA ASP A 273 -7.28 14.22 -17.18
C ASP A 273 -7.99 13.18 -16.30
N GLN A 274 -8.13 11.97 -16.83
CA GLN A 274 -8.78 10.84 -16.16
C GLN A 274 -8.00 10.35 -14.92
N TRP A 275 -6.70 10.66 -14.82
CA TRP A 275 -5.83 10.24 -13.72
C TRP A 275 -5.79 11.25 -12.56
N SER A 276 -6.37 12.43 -12.73
CA SER A 276 -6.35 13.52 -11.75
C SER A 276 -6.82 13.13 -10.35
N SER A 277 -7.74 12.16 -10.24
CA SER A 277 -8.24 11.63 -8.97
C SER A 277 -7.21 10.81 -8.20
N LEU A 278 -6.35 10.07 -8.92
CA LEU A 278 -5.32 9.20 -8.36
C LEU A 278 -3.99 9.92 -8.12
N ARG A 279 -3.74 11.05 -8.80
CA ARG A 279 -2.53 11.89 -8.63
C ARG A 279 -2.54 12.71 -7.35
N LYS A 280 -2.65 12.02 -6.22
CA LYS A 280 -2.51 12.57 -4.89
C LYS A 280 -1.10 12.22 -4.41
N GLY A 281 -0.22 13.21 -4.38
CA GLY A 281 1.11 13.07 -3.79
C GLY A 281 1.06 13.17 -2.27
N GLY A 282 2.21 13.00 -1.62
CA GLY A 282 2.36 13.18 -0.18
C GLY A 282 2.11 11.91 0.66
N PRO A 283 2.25 12.00 2.00
CA PRO A 283 2.23 10.85 2.93
C PRO A 283 0.86 10.17 3.11
N ASN A 284 -0.19 10.72 2.51
CA ASN A 284 -1.56 10.17 2.47
C ASN A 284 -2.02 9.83 1.04
N GLY A 285 -1.13 10.03 0.08
CA GLY A 285 -1.37 9.89 -1.35
C GLY A 285 -1.02 8.50 -1.85
N ILE A 286 -0.48 8.45 -3.07
CA ILE A 286 -0.20 7.22 -3.81
C ILE A 286 0.87 6.33 -3.14
N VAL A 287 1.73 6.90 -2.29
CA VAL A 287 2.68 6.14 -1.46
C VAL A 287 1.99 5.05 -0.63
N SER A 288 0.72 5.25 -0.24
CA SER A 288 -0.04 4.25 0.49
C SER A 288 -0.23 2.93 -0.26
N VAL A 289 -0.37 2.99 -1.59
CA VAL A 289 -0.45 1.81 -2.46
C VAL A 289 0.89 1.05 -2.46
N VAL A 290 2.01 1.78 -2.56
CA VAL A 290 3.36 1.20 -2.54
C VAL A 290 3.66 0.54 -1.19
N THR A 291 3.29 1.19 -0.09
CA THR A 291 3.47 0.64 1.25
C THR A 291 2.67 -0.65 1.45
N LEU A 292 1.39 -0.66 1.05
CA LEU A 292 0.55 -1.86 1.15
C LEU A 292 1.07 -3.00 0.28
N LEU A 293 1.54 -2.69 -0.94
CA LEU A 293 2.17 -3.66 -1.82
C LEU A 293 3.47 -4.21 -1.23
N ALA A 294 4.24 -3.39 -0.51
CA ALA A 294 5.44 -3.81 0.19
C ALA A 294 5.11 -4.79 1.33
N TRP A 295 4.08 -4.49 2.14
CA TRP A 295 3.65 -5.36 3.24
C TRP A 295 3.17 -6.71 2.71
N TRP A 296 2.37 -6.70 1.64
CA TRP A 296 1.92 -7.93 0.99
C TRP A 296 3.11 -8.72 0.43
N GLY A 297 4.04 -8.06 -0.27
CA GLY A 297 5.22 -8.71 -0.82
C GLY A 297 6.13 -9.32 0.24
N LEU A 298 6.26 -8.67 1.41
CA LEU A 298 7.01 -9.21 2.55
C LEU A 298 6.33 -10.46 3.12
N ALA A 299 5.01 -10.43 3.31
CA ALA A 299 4.26 -11.57 3.85
C ALA A 299 4.25 -12.76 2.89
N ALA A 300 4.12 -12.49 1.58
CA ALA A 300 4.08 -13.52 0.54
C ALA A 300 5.46 -14.15 0.22
N LYS A 301 6.56 -13.70 0.85
CA LYS A 301 7.89 -14.32 0.67
C LYS A 301 7.91 -15.75 1.19
N GLU A 302 7.24 -15.98 2.30
CA GLU A 302 7.10 -17.27 2.94
C GLU A 302 5.70 -17.79 2.63
N VAL A 303 5.59 -19.02 2.13
CA VAL A 303 4.30 -19.65 1.86
C VAL A 303 4.20 -20.86 2.77
N PRO A 304 3.43 -20.77 3.86
CA PRO A 304 3.12 -21.93 4.68
C PRO A 304 2.50 -23.05 3.83
N GLU A 305 2.76 -24.31 4.19
CA GLU A 305 2.32 -25.50 3.43
C GLU A 305 0.80 -25.52 3.15
N PHE A 306 0.00 -24.98 4.08
CA PHE A 306 -1.46 -24.97 4.01
C PHE A 306 -2.05 -23.61 3.58
N ALA A 307 -1.21 -22.62 3.29
CA ALA A 307 -1.66 -21.30 2.89
C ALA A 307 -1.71 -21.17 1.36
N LYS A 308 -2.63 -20.33 0.87
CA LYS A 308 -2.72 -20.02 -0.55
C LYS A 308 -1.51 -19.18 -0.97
N ASP A 309 -0.77 -19.65 -1.98
CA ASP A 309 0.29 -18.85 -2.61
C ASP A 309 -0.32 -17.64 -3.32
N SER A 310 0.05 -16.42 -2.88
CA SER A 310 -0.41 -15.15 -3.44
C SER A 310 0.66 -14.38 -4.20
N ARG A 311 1.84 -15.00 -4.43
CA ARG A 311 2.97 -14.36 -5.10
C ARG A 311 2.64 -13.99 -6.55
N SER A 312 1.80 -14.77 -7.22
CA SER A 312 1.41 -14.52 -8.61
C SER A 312 0.53 -13.27 -8.73
N GLU A 313 -0.44 -13.12 -7.83
CA GLU A 313 -1.34 -11.98 -7.73
C GLU A 313 -0.59 -10.73 -7.29
N TRP A 314 0.35 -10.87 -6.35
CA TRP A 314 1.23 -9.77 -5.94
C TRP A 314 2.06 -9.24 -7.12
N LYS A 315 2.67 -10.12 -7.93
CA LYS A 315 3.43 -9.74 -9.14
C LYS A 315 2.53 -9.04 -10.16
N ALA A 316 1.34 -9.57 -10.40
CA ALA A 316 0.37 -8.97 -11.32
C ALA A 316 -0.03 -7.56 -10.86
N MET A 317 -0.28 -7.36 -9.57
CA MET A 317 -0.57 -6.04 -9.01
C MET A 317 0.63 -5.10 -9.12
N ALA A 318 1.84 -5.56 -8.81
CA ALA A 318 3.05 -4.75 -8.91
C ALA A 318 3.28 -4.25 -10.35
N LEU A 319 3.10 -5.12 -11.34
CA LEU A 319 3.15 -4.74 -12.76
C LEU A 319 2.09 -3.69 -13.11
N ASP A 320 0.85 -3.87 -12.64
CA ASP A 320 -0.23 -2.93 -12.90
C ASP A 320 0.04 -1.54 -12.31
N VAL A 321 0.44 -1.51 -11.04
CA VAL A 321 0.78 -0.28 -10.31
C VAL A 321 1.95 0.44 -11.00
N ASN A 322 2.99 -0.28 -11.41
CA ASN A 322 4.12 0.30 -12.15
C ASN A 322 3.66 0.99 -13.44
N ARG A 323 2.85 0.29 -14.25
CA ARG A 323 2.31 0.83 -15.52
C ARG A 323 1.42 2.05 -15.28
N ALA A 324 0.55 1.99 -14.28
CA ALA A 324 -0.30 3.11 -13.90
C ALA A 324 0.52 4.33 -13.46
N PHE A 325 1.59 4.14 -12.68
CA PHE A 325 2.46 5.25 -12.25
C PHE A 325 3.17 5.90 -13.43
N ARG A 326 3.74 5.10 -14.34
CA ARG A 326 4.40 5.61 -15.55
C ARG A 326 3.44 6.45 -16.40
N GLU A 327 2.21 5.99 -16.55
CA GLU A 327 1.19 6.70 -17.30
C GLU A 327 0.77 8.01 -16.62
N MET A 328 0.54 7.98 -15.30
CA MET A 328 0.24 9.17 -14.51
C MET A 328 1.35 10.22 -14.60
N THR A 329 2.62 9.81 -14.60
CA THR A 329 3.77 10.70 -14.78
C THR A 329 3.80 11.27 -16.20
N ALA A 330 3.60 10.45 -17.23
CA ALA A 330 3.62 10.89 -18.63
C ALA A 330 2.55 11.96 -18.90
N THR A 331 1.36 11.78 -18.33
CA THR A 331 0.19 12.65 -18.53
C THR A 331 0.12 13.83 -17.53
N ALA A 332 1.10 14.00 -16.64
CA ALA A 332 1.16 15.16 -15.72
C ALA A 332 1.67 16.45 -16.33
N ASN A 333 2.51 16.34 -17.36
CA ASN A 333 3.10 17.52 -17.99
C ASN A 333 2.24 18.11 -19.11
N THR A 334 1.27 17.37 -19.64
CA THR A 334 0.47 17.77 -20.80
C THR A 334 -0.59 18.82 -20.46
N GLY A 335 -1.17 18.78 -19.26
CA GLY A 335 -2.26 19.68 -18.85
C GLY A 335 -1.83 21.13 -18.57
N LYS A 336 -0.55 21.38 -18.25
CA LYS A 336 -0.10 22.72 -17.80
C LYS A 336 0.14 23.71 -18.95
N ARG A 337 0.31 23.25 -20.20
CA ARG A 337 0.76 24.11 -21.32
C ARG A 337 -0.35 24.81 -22.11
N ALA A 338 -1.59 24.35 -22.05
CA ALA A 338 -2.64 24.88 -22.92
C ALA A 338 -3.34 26.16 -22.37
N ALA A 339 -3.30 26.38 -21.05
CA ALA A 339 -4.08 27.46 -20.44
C ALA A 339 -3.39 28.84 -20.42
N GLU A 340 -2.07 28.92 -20.66
CA GLU A 340 -1.33 30.20 -20.55
C GLU A 340 -1.18 30.96 -21.87
N THR A 341 -1.49 30.37 -23.03
CA THR A 341 -1.35 31.04 -24.33
C THR A 341 -2.60 31.81 -24.79
N GLU A 342 -3.77 31.56 -24.19
CA GLU A 342 -4.95 32.43 -24.34
C GLU A 342 -5.00 33.47 -23.22
N SER A 343 -3.98 34.33 -23.16
CA SER A 343 -4.11 35.63 -22.51
C SER A 343 -5.09 36.48 -23.33
N GLY A 344 -6.39 36.25 -23.11
CA GLY A 344 -7.44 37.11 -23.61
C GLY A 344 -7.21 38.56 -23.18
N PRO A 345 -7.67 39.54 -23.97
CA PRO A 345 -7.38 40.95 -23.77
C PRO A 345 -7.77 41.40 -22.36
N ARG A 346 -6.77 41.81 -21.57
CA ARG A 346 -6.95 42.39 -20.23
C ARG A 346 -8.04 43.45 -20.28
N LYS A 347 -9.14 43.22 -19.53
CA LYS A 347 -10.18 44.22 -19.29
C LYS A 347 -9.50 45.51 -18.78
N LYS A 348 -9.65 46.59 -19.55
CA LYS A 348 -9.14 47.91 -19.17
C LYS A 348 -9.73 48.31 -17.81
N PRO A 349 -8.93 48.90 -16.90
CA PRO A 349 -9.45 49.40 -15.64
C PRO A 349 -10.50 50.48 -15.91
N ARG A 350 -11.65 50.34 -15.25
CA ARG A 350 -12.72 51.35 -15.25
C ARG A 350 -12.21 52.54 -14.43
N GLN A 351 -11.90 53.65 -15.08
CA GLN A 351 -11.66 54.91 -14.40
C GLN A 351 -12.96 55.37 -13.74
N VAL A 352 -12.86 55.79 -12.48
CA VAL A 352 -13.95 56.39 -11.68
C VAL A 352 -13.65 57.87 -11.55
#